data_AF-A0A3B9RUT3-F1
#
_entry.id   AF-A0A3B9RUT3-F1
#
_cell.length_a   1.000
_cell.length_b   1.000
_cell.length_c   1.000
_cell.angle_alpha   90.00
_cell.angle_beta   90.00
_cell.angle_gamma   90.00
#
_symmetry.space_group_name_H-M   'P 1'
#
loop_
_entity.id
_entity.type
_entity.pdbx_description
1 polymer ?
#
loop_
_entity_poly.entity_id
_entity_poly.type
_entity_poly.pdbx_seq_one_letter_code
_entity_poly.pdbx_strand_id
1 'polypeptide(L)'
;MRKGLVISALLLSTSWLSAKSLGVVGSTFLVAEMSLLTLIESRVAEISQNGSLERINQDFIKRASFHANRPTPNYLNRTNTTKTHFYAPVVKLAQTLTDHRGQILYPAGTSVNALLQMPSYKPCWLFFNGDDKAQVAFVKKRMNQCPNPKIILTQGS
;
A
#
# COMPACT_ATOMS: atom_id res chain seq x y z
N MET A 1 -2.16 38.49 -70.12
CA MET A 1 -0.69 38.50 -69.98
C MET A 1 -0.16 39.01 -68.63
N ARG A 2 -0.95 39.70 -67.78
CA ARG A 2 -0.46 40.23 -66.47
C ARG A 2 -0.36 39.20 -65.32
N LYS A 3 -1.17 38.14 -65.29
CA LYS A 3 -1.18 37.16 -64.18
C LYS A 3 0.05 36.22 -64.18
N GLY A 4 0.59 35.90 -65.36
CA GLY A 4 1.79 35.04 -65.49
C GLY A 4 3.08 35.72 -65.02
N LEU A 5 3.18 37.04 -65.19
CA LEU A 5 4.35 37.81 -64.75
C LEU A 5 4.46 37.87 -63.21
N VAL A 6 3.32 37.97 -62.51
CA VAL A 6 3.29 38.02 -61.04
C VAL A 6 3.69 36.68 -60.42
N ILE A 7 3.29 35.56 -61.02
CA ILE A 7 3.66 34.22 -60.57
C ILE A 7 5.16 33.97 -60.80
N SER A 8 5.70 34.41 -61.93
CA SER A 8 7.13 34.30 -62.23
C SER A 8 7.99 35.12 -61.28
N ALA A 9 7.54 36.32 -60.88
CA ALA A 9 8.27 37.16 -59.93
C ALA A 9 8.27 36.58 -58.50
N LEU A 10 7.20 35.88 -58.10
CA LEU A 10 7.09 35.26 -56.77
C LEU A 10 7.95 34.01 -56.61
N LEU A 11 8.23 33.29 -57.71
CA LEU A 11 9.12 32.13 -57.72
C LEU A 11 10.62 32.50 -57.65
N LEU A 12 10.97 33.75 -57.95
CA LEU A 12 12.35 34.24 -57.90
C LEU A 12 12.77 34.77 -56.52
N SER A 13 11.84 34.89 -55.56
CA SER A 13 12.10 35.41 -54.21
C SER A 13 12.33 34.34 -53.14
N THR A 14 12.41 33.06 -53.48
CA THR A 14 12.75 32.01 -52.51
C THR A 14 14.26 31.97 -52.30
N SER A 15 14.74 32.75 -51.33
CA SER A 15 16.11 32.63 -50.83
C SER A 15 16.33 31.23 -50.24
N TRP A 16 17.40 30.57 -50.68
CA TRP A 16 17.83 29.28 -50.13
C TRP A 16 18.21 29.44 -48.65
N LEU A 17 17.32 29.05 -47.74
CA LEU A 17 17.63 28.85 -46.33
C LEU A 17 18.44 27.56 -46.19
N SER A 18 19.74 27.69 -45.94
CA SER A 18 20.62 26.56 -45.66
C SER A 18 20.85 26.46 -44.16
N ALA A 19 20.13 25.54 -43.49
CA ALA A 19 20.38 25.24 -42.08
C ALA A 19 21.65 24.40 -41.95
N LYS A 20 22.71 24.98 -41.35
CA LYS A 20 23.98 24.27 -41.12
C LYS A 20 23.90 23.53 -39.79
N SER A 21 23.91 22.20 -39.82
CA SER A 21 24.11 21.41 -38.60
C SER A 21 25.54 21.61 -38.12
N LEU A 22 25.71 22.32 -37.00
CA LEU A 22 27.03 22.61 -36.42
C LEU A 22 27.63 21.39 -35.69
N GLY A 23 26.96 20.23 -35.73
CA GLY A 23 27.43 19.00 -35.10
C GLY A 23 27.44 19.10 -33.57
N VAL A 24 28.21 18.21 -32.94
CA VAL A 24 28.41 18.20 -31.49
C VAL A 24 29.66 19.02 -31.16
N VAL A 25 29.52 20.02 -30.29
CA VAL A 25 30.64 20.84 -29.82
C VAL A 25 31.08 20.33 -28.44
N GLY A 26 32.24 19.68 -28.40
CA GLY A 26 32.83 19.10 -27.19
C GLY A 26 33.13 17.61 -27.30
N SER A 27 33.88 17.08 -26.34
CA SER A 27 34.27 15.66 -26.29
C SER A 27 33.06 14.78 -25.93
N THR A 28 32.68 13.86 -26.81
CA THR A 28 31.72 12.80 -26.48
C THR A 28 32.49 11.58 -25.99
N PHE A 29 32.25 11.15 -24.76
CA PHE A 29 32.81 9.91 -24.22
C PHE A 29 31.85 8.75 -24.48
N LEU A 30 32.41 7.60 -24.87
CA LEU A 30 31.62 6.38 -24.97
C LEU A 30 31.21 5.93 -23.57
N VAL A 31 30.02 5.33 -23.46
CA VAL A 31 29.62 4.65 -22.23
C VAL A 31 30.55 3.44 -22.04
N ALA A 32 31.50 3.56 -21.13
CA ALA A 32 32.48 2.51 -20.82
C ALA A 32 31.92 1.49 -19.82
N GLU A 33 30.82 1.81 -19.15
CA GLU A 33 30.18 0.96 -18.16
C GLU A 33 29.45 -0.21 -18.82
N MET A 34 29.58 -1.39 -18.22
CA MET A 34 28.78 -2.55 -18.61
C MET A 34 27.29 -2.26 -18.43
N SER A 35 26.46 -2.72 -19.37
CA SER A 35 25.01 -2.67 -19.25
C SER A 35 24.55 -3.29 -17.93
N LEU A 36 23.63 -2.60 -17.23
CA LEU A 36 23.04 -3.10 -15.99
C LEU A 36 22.38 -4.48 -16.19
N LEU A 37 21.76 -4.72 -17.35
CA LEU A 37 21.15 -6.01 -17.65
C LEU A 37 22.22 -7.11 -17.72
N THR A 38 23.33 -6.86 -18.42
CA THR A 38 24.46 -7.80 -18.53
C THR A 38 25.12 -8.04 -17.17
N LEU A 39 25.20 -7.01 -16.32
CA LEU A 39 25.64 -7.16 -14.93
C LEU A 39 24.71 -8.09 -14.13
N ILE A 40 23.39 -7.90 -14.23
CA ILE A 40 22.42 -8.76 -13.53
C ILE A 40 22.50 -10.20 -14.03
N GLU A 41 22.53 -10.41 -15.35
CA GLU A 41 22.60 -11.74 -15.97
C GLU A 41 23.87 -12.50 -15.55
N SER A 42 25.04 -11.85 -15.61
CA SER A 42 26.31 -12.44 -15.18
C SER A 42 26.30 -12.85 -13.71
N ARG A 43 25.73 -12.02 -12.83
CA ARG A 43 25.59 -12.34 -11.41
C ARG A 43 24.64 -13.51 -11.16
N VAL A 44 23.51 -13.56 -11.86
CA VAL A 44 22.57 -14.69 -11.75
C VAL A 44 23.23 -15.98 -12.23
N ALA A 45 23.96 -15.94 -13.34
CA ALA A 45 24.71 -17.08 -13.87
C ALA A 45 25.78 -17.57 -12.89
N GLU A 46 26.56 -16.66 -12.28
CA GLU A 46 27.57 -16.96 -11.26
C GLU A 46 26.95 -17.70 -10.06
N ILE A 47 25.85 -17.17 -9.51
CA ILE A 47 25.11 -17.76 -8.38
C ILE A 47 24.48 -19.12 -8.74
N SER A 48 24.08 -19.31 -10.00
CA SER A 48 23.57 -20.59 -10.48
C SER A 48 24.67 -21.64 -10.60
N GLN A 49 25.80 -21.27 -11.18
CA GLN A 49 26.90 -22.21 -11.45
C GLN A 49 27.61 -22.66 -10.17
N ASN A 50 27.72 -21.78 -9.17
CA ASN A 50 28.33 -22.12 -7.88
C ASN A 50 27.38 -22.87 -6.92
N GLY A 51 26.16 -23.20 -7.36
CA GLY A 51 25.17 -23.96 -6.58
C GLY A 51 24.51 -23.18 -5.44
N SER A 52 24.76 -21.87 -5.32
CA SER A 52 24.24 -21.05 -4.21
C SER A 52 22.74 -20.74 -4.33
N LEU A 53 22.14 -20.93 -5.52
CA LEU A 53 20.70 -20.75 -5.75
C LEU A 53 19.85 -21.55 -4.76
N GLU A 54 20.16 -22.83 -4.57
CA GLU A 54 19.37 -23.68 -3.67
C GLU A 54 19.49 -23.20 -2.23
N ARG A 55 20.68 -22.75 -1.81
CA ARG A 55 20.87 -22.16 -0.49
C ARG A 55 20.00 -20.91 -0.29
N ILE A 56 19.97 -20.01 -1.28
CA ILE A 56 19.14 -18.79 -1.22
C ILE A 56 17.66 -19.15 -1.12
N ASN A 57 17.20 -20.12 -1.91
CA ASN A 57 15.82 -20.60 -1.89
C ASN A 57 15.46 -21.19 -0.52
N GLN A 58 16.30 -22.08 0.01
CA GLN A 58 16.11 -22.66 1.34
C GLN A 58 16.07 -21.59 2.44
N ASP A 59 16.96 -20.60 2.38
CA ASP A 59 16.99 -19.51 3.34
C ASP A 59 15.78 -18.57 3.21
N PHE A 60 15.24 -18.40 2.00
CA PHE A 60 14.00 -17.68 1.77
C PHE A 60 12.80 -18.43 2.36
N ILE A 61 12.67 -19.73 2.09
CA ILE A 61 11.60 -20.59 2.63
C ILE A 61 11.64 -20.56 4.16
N LYS A 62 12.82 -20.72 4.76
CA LYS A 62 13.01 -20.65 6.22
C LYS A 62 12.55 -19.31 6.80
N ARG A 63 12.97 -18.19 6.19
CA ARG A 63 12.59 -16.85 6.64
C ARG A 63 11.10 -16.59 6.49
N ALA A 64 10.51 -16.93 5.35
CA ALA A 64 9.09 -16.78 5.09
C ALA A 64 8.25 -17.62 6.07
N SER A 65 8.61 -18.89 6.27
CA SER A 65 7.96 -19.78 7.24
C SER A 65 8.09 -19.24 8.67
N PHE A 66 9.27 -18.77 9.06
CA PHE A 66 9.48 -18.17 10.37
C PHE A 66 8.58 -16.95 10.56
N HIS A 67 8.54 -16.01 9.62
CA HIS A 67 7.71 -14.81 9.73
C HIS A 67 6.21 -15.09 9.70
N ALA A 68 5.77 -16.08 8.92
CA ALA A 68 4.36 -16.48 8.88
C ALA A 68 3.90 -17.09 10.21
N ASN A 69 4.74 -17.94 10.82
CA ASN A 69 4.43 -18.58 12.09
C ASN A 69 4.73 -17.67 13.31
N ARG A 70 5.67 -16.74 13.17
CA ARG A 70 6.13 -15.82 14.21
C ARG A 70 6.21 -14.40 13.66
N PRO A 71 5.06 -13.75 13.45
CA PRO A 71 5.04 -12.37 12.99
C PRO A 71 5.67 -11.44 14.02
N THR A 72 6.21 -10.31 13.56
CA THR A 72 6.77 -9.29 14.45
C THR A 72 5.66 -8.76 15.37
N PRO A 73 5.82 -8.85 16.70
CA PRO A 73 4.74 -8.51 17.63
C PRO A 73 4.55 -7.00 17.74
N ASN A 74 3.29 -6.60 17.94
CA ASN A 74 2.98 -5.26 18.44
C ASN A 74 3.01 -5.32 19.96
N TYR A 75 4.10 -4.83 20.55
CA TYR A 75 4.33 -4.97 21.98
C TYR A 75 3.27 -4.22 22.80
N LEU A 76 2.60 -4.96 23.69
CA LEU A 76 1.67 -4.43 24.68
C LEU A 76 2.20 -4.75 26.07
N ASN A 77 2.46 -3.72 26.86
CA ASN A 77 2.96 -3.90 28.21
C ASN A 77 1.91 -4.60 29.08
N ARG A 78 2.36 -5.52 29.93
CA ARG A 78 1.50 -6.16 30.92
C ARG A 78 1.02 -5.11 31.92
N THR A 79 -0.31 -5.01 32.08
CA THR A 79 -0.92 -4.15 33.10
C THR A 79 -1.10 -4.91 34.41
N ASN A 80 -1.00 -4.20 35.53
CA ASN A 80 -1.33 -4.71 36.86
C ASN A 80 -2.76 -4.36 37.29
N THR A 81 -3.46 -3.52 36.51
CA THR A 81 -4.82 -3.08 36.81
C THR A 81 -5.74 -3.25 35.61
N THR A 82 -7.00 -3.57 35.88
CA THR A 82 -8.04 -3.66 34.86
C THR A 82 -8.58 -2.25 34.56
N LYS A 83 -8.64 -1.90 33.27
CA LYS A 83 -9.27 -0.66 32.79
C LYS A 83 -10.40 -1.02 31.83
N THR A 84 -11.49 -0.26 31.91
CA THR A 84 -12.65 -0.41 31.04
C THR A 84 -12.95 0.93 30.38
N HIS A 85 -13.19 0.91 29.07
CA HIS A 85 -13.55 2.09 28.29
C HIS A 85 -14.88 1.85 27.61
N PHE A 86 -15.78 2.83 27.68
CA PHE A 86 -17.05 2.83 26.96
C PHE A 86 -16.90 3.65 25.70
N TYR A 87 -17.45 3.15 24.59
CA TYR A 87 -17.41 3.82 23.30
C TYR A 87 -18.82 3.87 22.71
N ALA A 88 -19.22 5.04 22.24
CA ALA A 88 -20.48 5.26 21.55
C ALA A 88 -20.18 5.78 20.13
N PRO A 89 -20.39 4.97 19.06
CA PRO A 89 -20.14 5.38 17.69
C PRO A 89 -21.29 6.23 17.16
N VAL A 90 -21.43 7.44 17.70
CA VAL A 90 -22.43 8.42 17.27
C VAL A 90 -21.80 9.37 16.26
N VAL A 91 -22.32 9.36 15.03
CA VAL A 91 -21.96 10.32 13.99
C VAL A 91 -23.03 11.42 13.95
N LYS A 92 -22.60 12.68 13.89
CA LYS A 92 -23.50 13.82 13.70
C LYS A 92 -23.34 14.39 12.31
N LEU A 93 -24.44 14.58 11.59
CA LEU A 93 -24.43 15.24 10.29
C LEU A 93 -24.11 16.73 10.46
N ALA A 94 -23.07 17.20 9.78
CA ALA A 94 -22.69 18.61 9.79
C ALA A 94 -23.60 19.47 8.89
N GLN A 95 -24.12 18.89 7.81
CA GLN A 95 -24.95 19.57 6.82
C GLN A 95 -26.21 18.77 6.52
N THR A 96 -27.25 19.47 6.06
CA THR A 96 -28.50 18.86 5.60
C THR A 96 -28.23 18.07 4.32
N LEU A 97 -28.67 16.82 4.28
CA LEU A 97 -28.64 15.97 3.10
C LEU A 97 -29.95 16.10 2.35
N THR A 98 -29.88 16.36 1.05
CA THR A 98 -31.04 16.47 0.15
C THR A 98 -30.97 15.44 -0.98
N ASP A 99 -32.13 15.07 -1.53
CA ASP A 99 -32.19 14.27 -2.75
C ASP A 99 -31.91 15.12 -4.02
N HIS A 100 -31.97 14.47 -5.18
CA HIS A 100 -31.78 15.13 -6.50
C HIS A 100 -32.85 16.19 -6.84
N ARG A 101 -33.96 16.24 -6.09
CA ARG A 101 -35.06 17.19 -6.26
C ARG A 101 -35.02 18.31 -5.21
N GLY A 102 -34.03 18.31 -4.32
CA GLY A 102 -33.90 19.27 -3.24
C GLY A 102 -34.74 18.96 -2.00
N GLN A 103 -35.37 17.78 -1.91
CA GLN A 103 -36.09 17.38 -0.70
C GLN A 103 -35.12 16.95 0.39
N ILE A 104 -35.39 17.35 1.63
CA ILE A 104 -34.55 17.00 2.78
C ILE A 104 -34.69 15.52 3.12
N LEU A 105 -33.58 14.78 3.04
CA LEU A 105 -33.48 13.41 3.53
C LEU A 105 -33.17 13.40 5.03
N TYR A 106 -32.18 14.19 5.45
CA TYR A 106 -31.78 14.32 6.84
C TYR A 106 -31.30 15.75 7.13
N PRO A 107 -31.82 16.43 8.16
CA PRO A 107 -31.35 17.76 8.53
C PRO A 107 -29.94 17.73 9.15
N ALA A 108 -29.21 18.84 9.04
CA ALA A 108 -28.01 19.07 9.82
C ALA A 108 -28.28 18.85 11.33
N GLY A 109 -27.32 18.28 12.05
CA GLY A 109 -27.46 17.93 13.47
C GLY A 109 -28.05 16.54 13.72
N THR A 110 -28.57 15.84 12.70
CA THR A 110 -29.04 14.46 12.84
C THR A 110 -27.91 13.58 13.39
N SER A 111 -28.19 12.87 14.48
CA SER A 111 -27.23 11.99 15.14
C SER A 111 -27.61 10.53 14.90
N VAL A 112 -26.67 9.72 14.43
CA VAL A 112 -26.89 8.29 14.14
C VAL A 112 -25.87 7.46 14.90
N ASN A 113 -26.34 6.47 15.66
CA ASN A 113 -25.50 5.48 16.30
C ASN A 113 -25.56 4.16 15.53
N ALA A 114 -24.45 3.76 14.91
CA ALA A 114 -24.40 2.56 14.09
C ALA A 114 -24.71 1.28 14.88
N LEU A 115 -24.30 1.20 16.15
CA LEU A 115 -24.51 -0.02 16.96
C LEU A 115 -25.98 -0.20 17.37
N LEU A 116 -26.76 0.88 17.49
CA LEU A 116 -28.21 0.76 17.75
C LEU A 116 -28.96 0.10 16.59
N GLN A 117 -28.44 0.25 15.37
CA GLN A 117 -29.01 -0.35 14.16
C GLN A 117 -28.56 -1.81 13.96
N MET A 118 -27.70 -2.35 14.84
CA MET A 118 -27.14 -3.69 14.74
C MET A 118 -27.36 -4.49 16.06
N PRO A 119 -28.61 -4.77 16.46
CA PRO A 119 -28.91 -5.36 17.77
C PRO A 119 -28.31 -6.76 17.99
N SER A 120 -28.08 -7.50 16.91
CA SER A 120 -27.44 -8.82 16.93
C SER A 120 -25.91 -8.75 16.98
N TYR A 121 -25.31 -7.58 16.76
CA TYR A 121 -23.87 -7.41 16.74
C TYR A 121 -23.32 -7.28 18.17
N LYS A 122 -22.89 -8.42 18.73
CA LYS A 122 -22.31 -8.53 20.07
C LYS A 122 -20.91 -9.14 19.98
N PRO A 123 -19.91 -8.41 19.44
CA PRO A 123 -18.57 -8.95 19.28
C PRO A 123 -17.93 -9.19 20.66
N CYS A 124 -17.32 -10.35 20.84
CA CYS A 124 -16.33 -10.55 21.90
C CYS A 124 -14.98 -10.86 21.26
N TRP A 125 -14.02 -9.95 21.41
CA TRP A 125 -12.66 -10.12 20.91
C TRP A 125 -11.71 -10.23 22.10
N LEU A 126 -10.88 -11.27 22.09
CA LEU A 126 -9.92 -11.57 23.16
C LEU A 126 -8.51 -11.40 22.58
N PHE A 127 -7.84 -10.34 23.03
CA PHE A 127 -6.46 -10.02 22.66
C PHE A 127 -5.50 -10.49 23.75
N PHE A 128 -4.44 -11.21 23.37
CA PHE A 128 -3.44 -11.70 24.32
C PHE A 128 -2.13 -12.10 23.65
N ASN A 129 -1.07 -12.20 24.45
CA ASN A 129 0.18 -12.82 24.07
C ASN A 129 0.09 -14.36 24.23
N GLY A 130 0.23 -15.10 23.13
CA GLY A 130 0.20 -16.56 23.11
C GLY A 130 1.41 -17.22 23.80
N ASP A 131 2.54 -16.54 23.90
CA ASP A 131 3.72 -17.03 24.61
C ASP A 131 3.59 -16.83 26.16
N ASP A 132 2.64 -16.00 26.63
CA ASP A 132 2.39 -15.75 28.06
C ASP A 132 1.32 -16.72 28.61
N LYS A 133 1.78 -17.77 29.32
CA LYS A 133 0.92 -18.81 29.91
C LYS A 133 -0.20 -18.24 30.80
N ALA A 134 0.04 -17.14 31.51
CA ALA A 134 -0.98 -16.54 32.37
C ALA A 134 -2.11 -15.89 31.55
N GLN A 135 -1.76 -15.25 30.43
CA GLN A 135 -2.74 -14.66 29.53
C GLN A 135 -3.52 -15.74 28.77
N VAL A 136 -2.85 -16.80 28.32
CA VAL A 136 -3.51 -17.98 27.72
C VAL A 136 -4.55 -18.58 28.67
N ALA A 137 -4.18 -18.77 29.96
CA ALA A 137 -5.11 -19.28 30.96
C ALA A 137 -6.30 -18.33 31.21
N PHE A 138 -6.05 -17.02 31.25
CA PHE A 138 -7.08 -16.00 31.36
C PHE A 138 -8.07 -16.06 30.19
N VAL A 139 -7.58 -16.12 28.95
CA VAL A 139 -8.43 -16.19 27.76
C VAL A 139 -9.25 -17.47 27.73
N LYS A 140 -8.66 -18.63 28.04
CA LYS A 140 -9.40 -19.90 28.16
C LYS A 140 -10.57 -19.80 29.14
N LYS A 141 -10.39 -19.13 30.28
CA LYS A 141 -11.46 -18.88 31.25
C LYS A 141 -12.52 -17.91 30.70
N ARG A 142 -12.10 -16.87 29.97
CA ARG A 142 -13.00 -15.83 29.43
C ARG A 142 -13.82 -16.29 28.23
N MET A 143 -13.34 -17.26 27.45
CA MET A 143 -14.06 -17.83 26.30
C MET A 143 -15.46 -18.32 26.66
N ASN A 144 -15.65 -18.94 27.82
CA ASN A 144 -16.95 -19.44 28.28
C ASN A 144 -17.97 -18.31 28.58
N GLN A 145 -17.50 -17.08 28.77
CA GLN A 145 -18.31 -15.92 29.10
C GLN A 145 -18.60 -15.04 27.87
N CYS A 146 -18.12 -15.46 26.70
CA CYS A 146 -18.18 -14.68 25.47
C CYS A 146 -18.93 -15.44 24.37
N PRO A 147 -20.07 -14.95 23.88
CA PRO A 147 -20.73 -15.53 22.72
C PRO A 147 -19.85 -15.31 21.49
N ASN A 148 -19.47 -16.38 20.79
CA ASN A 148 -18.63 -16.37 19.58
C ASN A 148 -17.31 -15.57 19.74
N PRO A 149 -16.38 -16.02 20.60
CA PRO A 149 -15.16 -15.28 20.88
C PRO A 149 -14.22 -15.29 19.66
N LYS A 150 -13.75 -14.10 19.25
CA LYS A 150 -12.65 -13.96 18.28
C LYS A 150 -11.34 -13.88 19.04
N ILE A 151 -10.47 -14.85 18.81
CA ILE A 151 -9.14 -14.95 19.42
C ILE A 151 -8.16 -14.17 18.54
N ILE A 152 -7.43 -13.23 19.13
CA ILE A 152 -6.48 -12.37 18.42
C ILE A 152 -5.16 -12.36 19.18
N LEU A 153 -4.12 -12.91 18.57
CA LEU A 153 -2.78 -12.92 19.15
C LEU A 153 -2.11 -11.56 18.93
N THR A 154 -1.55 -10.99 19.99
CA THR A 154 -0.73 -9.77 19.91
C THR A 154 0.75 -10.09 19.78
N GLN A 155 1.13 -11.29 20.20
CA GLN A 155 2.44 -11.91 20.11
C GLN A 155 2.27 -13.43 20.26
N GLY A 156 3.26 -14.19 19.78
CA GLY A 156 3.26 -15.66 19.84
C GLY A 156 2.55 -16.28 18.65
N SER A 157 2.43 -17.61 18.69
CA SER A 157 1.88 -18.46 17.64
C SER A 157 0.89 -19.46 18.21
#